data_AF-X1F311-F1
#
_entry.id   AF-X1F311-F1
#
_cell.length_a   1.000
_cell.length_b   1.000
_cell.length_c   1.000
_cell.angle_alpha   90.00
_cell.angle_beta   90.00
_cell.angle_gamma   90.00
#
_symmetry.space_group_name_H-M   'P 1'
#
loop_
_entity.id
_entity.type
_entity.pdbx_description
1 polymer ?
#
loop_
_entity_poly.entity_id
_entity_poly.type
_entity_poly.pdbx_seq_one_letter_code
_entity_poly.pdbx_strand_id
1 'polypeptide(L)'
;MKIDRIVIAACSFNLHGLLFQKTIEEAGINKFLISFANIREQNSWVHSKEPDKATRKAIDQITMAIENVKLLESLETIYSDVVPATLVIGGDITGIKTALVIADAGYKVYLVERELTIGGHMALFDKTFPTLDCSICILGPLMVEVKDHPNIELLTYSEITKVDGHIGNFEVAIKK
;
A
#
# COMPACT_ATOMS: atom_id res chain seq x y z
N MET A 1 -11.51 -27.59 -26.27
CA MET A 1 -10.50 -27.62 -25.17
C MET A 1 -10.86 -26.51 -24.20
N LYS A 2 -11.16 -26.81 -22.93
CA LYS A 2 -11.49 -25.80 -21.92
C LYS A 2 -10.24 -25.57 -21.06
N ILE A 3 -9.70 -24.36 -21.09
CA ILE A 3 -8.55 -23.98 -20.26
C ILE A 3 -9.07 -23.71 -18.85
N ASP A 4 -8.41 -24.27 -17.83
CA ASP A 4 -8.79 -24.12 -16.42
C ASP A 4 -7.68 -23.55 -15.53
N ARG A 5 -6.47 -23.37 -16.08
CA ARG A 5 -5.26 -22.89 -15.40
C ARG A 5 -4.42 -22.05 -16.34
N ILE A 6 -3.74 -21.04 -15.81
CA ILE A 6 -2.95 -20.09 -16.60
C ILE A 6 -1.52 -20.00 -16.06
N VAL A 7 -0.54 -19.96 -16.96
CA VAL A 7 0.85 -19.60 -16.63
C VAL A 7 1.21 -18.32 -17.38
N ILE A 8 1.72 -17.33 -16.65
CA ILE A 8 2.21 -16.07 -17.24
C ILE A 8 3.73 -16.01 -17.12
N ALA A 9 4.41 -16.04 -18.27
CA ALA A 9 5.86 -15.89 -18.36
C ALA A 9 6.21 -14.45 -18.75
N ALA A 10 6.45 -13.58 -17.75
CA ALA A 10 6.70 -12.17 -17.97
C ALA A 10 7.52 -11.54 -16.83
N CYS A 11 6.96 -10.53 -16.16
CA CYS A 11 7.54 -9.84 -15.02
C CYS A 11 7.15 -10.48 -13.68
N SER A 12 7.62 -9.87 -12.59
CA SER A 12 7.22 -10.22 -11.23
C SER A 12 5.71 -10.18 -11.00
N PHE A 13 5.20 -11.12 -10.20
CA PHE A 13 3.83 -11.12 -9.69
C PHE A 13 3.51 -9.83 -8.93
N ASN A 14 4.48 -9.25 -8.21
CA ASN A 14 4.28 -8.00 -7.46
C ASN A 14 3.89 -6.81 -8.34
N LEU A 15 4.14 -6.87 -9.65
CA LEU A 15 3.82 -5.79 -10.58
C LEU A 15 2.44 -5.99 -11.24
N HIS A 16 2.22 -7.14 -11.87
CA HIS A 16 1.00 -7.39 -12.67
C HIS A 16 0.17 -8.59 -12.18
N GLY A 17 0.50 -9.18 -11.03
CA GLY A 17 -0.20 -10.33 -10.46
C GLY A 17 -1.70 -10.09 -10.32
N LEU A 18 -2.07 -9.01 -9.62
CA LEU A 18 -3.48 -8.64 -9.41
C LEU A 18 -4.22 -8.35 -10.72
N LEU A 19 -3.55 -7.76 -11.71
CA LEU A 19 -4.13 -7.50 -13.03
C LEU A 19 -4.52 -8.81 -13.72
N PHE A 20 -3.58 -9.74 -13.85
CA PHE A 20 -3.85 -11.01 -14.51
C PHE A 20 -4.82 -11.88 -13.71
N GLN A 21 -4.77 -11.85 -12.38
CA GLN A 21 -5.78 -12.50 -11.53
C GLN A 21 -7.20 -12.03 -11.88
N LYS A 22 -7.39 -10.71 -11.99
CA LYS A 22 -8.68 -10.12 -12.40
C LYS A 22 -9.05 -10.52 -13.84
N THR A 23 -8.10 -10.47 -14.78
CA THR A 23 -8.36 -10.83 -16.19
C THR A 23 -8.82 -12.29 -16.34
N ILE A 24 -8.21 -13.22 -15.62
CA ILE A 24 -8.62 -14.64 -15.72
C ILE A 24 -9.96 -14.90 -15.01
N GLU A 25 -10.26 -14.14 -13.94
CA GLU A 25 -11.55 -14.17 -13.24
C GLU A 25 -12.68 -13.72 -14.15
N GLU A 26 -12.48 -12.64 -14.91
CA GLU A 26 -13.41 -12.17 -15.95
C GLU A 26 -13.63 -13.19 -17.07
N ALA A 27 -12.63 -14.04 -17.34
CA ALA A 27 -12.73 -15.16 -18.27
C ALA A 27 -13.38 -16.42 -17.66
N GLY A 28 -13.82 -16.37 -16.40
CA GLY A 28 -14.48 -17.48 -15.71
C GLY A 28 -13.53 -18.54 -15.14
N ILE A 29 -12.25 -18.22 -14.99
CA ILE A 29 -11.25 -19.07 -14.34
C ILE A 29 -11.01 -18.53 -12.93
N ASN A 30 -10.97 -19.39 -11.92
CA ASN A 30 -10.70 -18.96 -10.55
C ASN A 30 -9.35 -18.21 -10.48
N LYS A 31 -9.34 -17.02 -9.89
CA LYS A 31 -8.17 -16.12 -9.87
C LYS A 31 -6.93 -16.68 -9.16
N PHE A 32 -7.07 -17.75 -8.39
CA PHE A 32 -5.96 -18.42 -7.73
C PHE A 32 -5.36 -19.56 -8.57
N LEU A 33 -6.00 -19.94 -9.70
CA LEU A 33 -5.51 -20.95 -10.65
C LEU A 33 -4.54 -20.35 -11.69
N ILE A 34 -3.58 -19.58 -11.21
CA ILE A 34 -2.57 -18.89 -12.02
C ILE A 34 -1.18 -19.05 -11.39
N SER A 35 -0.17 -19.28 -12.22
CA SER A 35 1.23 -19.26 -11.79
C SER A 35 2.06 -18.32 -12.66
N PHE A 36 3.13 -17.76 -12.10
CA PHE A 36 3.99 -16.79 -12.76
C PHE A 36 5.42 -17.32 -12.90
N ALA A 37 5.95 -17.20 -14.11
CA ALA A 37 7.38 -17.35 -14.38
C ALA A 37 7.97 -15.95 -14.62
N ASN A 38 8.73 -15.45 -13.64
CA ASN A 38 9.44 -14.17 -13.77
C ASN A 38 10.67 -14.34 -14.67
N ILE A 39 10.49 -14.13 -15.97
CA ILE A 39 11.55 -14.22 -16.98
C ILE A 39 12.14 -12.84 -17.32
N ARG A 40 11.75 -11.76 -16.61
CA ARG A 40 12.24 -10.40 -16.80
C ARG A 40 13.22 -9.97 -15.71
N GLU A 41 12.73 -9.56 -14.54
CA GLU A 41 13.57 -9.06 -13.44
C GLU A 41 14.55 -10.14 -12.95
N GLN A 42 14.11 -11.40 -12.92
CA GLN A 42 14.92 -12.53 -12.45
C GLN A 42 15.65 -13.27 -13.58
N ASN A 43 15.51 -12.83 -14.83
CA ASN A 43 16.17 -13.47 -15.97
C ASN A 43 16.69 -12.48 -17.00
N SER A 44 15.88 -12.01 -17.96
CA SER A 44 16.40 -11.25 -19.11
C SER A 44 17.16 -9.98 -18.74
N TRP A 45 16.78 -9.28 -17.67
CA TRP A 45 17.50 -8.07 -17.21
C TRP A 45 18.87 -8.37 -16.60
N VAL A 46 19.01 -9.51 -15.92
CA VAL A 46 20.24 -9.86 -15.19
C VAL A 46 21.19 -10.76 -16.00
N HIS A 47 20.69 -11.42 -17.06
CA HIS A 47 21.46 -12.30 -17.96
C HIS A 47 21.57 -11.77 -19.39
N SER A 48 21.50 -10.45 -19.57
CA SER A 48 21.51 -9.80 -20.90
C SER A 48 22.75 -10.12 -21.74
N LYS A 49 23.88 -10.45 -21.10
CA LYS A 49 25.13 -10.83 -21.77
C LYS A 49 25.22 -12.32 -22.14
N GLU A 50 24.28 -13.14 -21.68
CA GLU A 50 24.30 -14.60 -21.86
C GLU A 50 22.93 -15.13 -22.35
N PRO A 51 22.45 -14.70 -23.53
CA PRO A 51 21.07 -14.96 -24.00
C PRO A 51 20.72 -16.44 -24.13
N ASP A 52 21.67 -17.30 -24.53
CA ASP A 52 21.44 -18.75 -24.63
C ASP A 52 21.26 -19.41 -23.25
N LYS A 53 21.95 -18.91 -22.22
CA LYS A 53 21.76 -19.36 -20.83
C LYS A 53 20.46 -18.79 -20.26
N ALA A 54 20.15 -17.52 -20.55
CA ALA A 54 18.91 -16.89 -20.14
C ALA A 54 17.69 -17.59 -20.74
N THR A 55 17.76 -18.05 -21.99
CA THR A 55 16.70 -18.80 -22.66
C THR A 55 16.48 -20.15 -22.00
N ARG A 56 17.56 -20.91 -21.71
CA ARG A 56 17.47 -22.18 -20.98
C ARG A 56 16.86 -21.99 -19.59
N LYS A 57 17.32 -20.98 -18.85
CA LYS A 57 16.76 -20.61 -17.56
C LYS A 57 15.27 -20.25 -17.65
N ALA A 58 14.85 -19.50 -18.68
CA ALA A 58 13.44 -19.16 -18.88
C ALA A 58 12.58 -20.41 -19.07
N ILE A 59 13.05 -21.38 -19.85
CA ILE A 59 12.36 -22.66 -20.05
C ILE A 59 12.20 -23.38 -18.71
N ASP A 60 13.26 -23.45 -17.89
CA ASP A 60 13.19 -24.07 -16.57
C ASP A 60 12.18 -23.33 -15.66
N GLN A 61 12.21 -22.00 -15.63
CA GLN A 61 11.26 -21.19 -14.85
C GLN A 61 9.80 -21.39 -15.29
N ILE A 62 9.56 -21.47 -16.60
CA ILE A 62 8.23 -21.75 -17.15
C ILE A 62 7.79 -23.17 -16.77
N THR A 63 8.70 -24.14 -16.86
CA THR A 63 8.42 -25.53 -16.48
C THR A 63 8.06 -25.63 -15.01
N MET A 64 8.81 -24.95 -14.14
CA MET A 64 8.51 -24.87 -12.71
C MET A 64 7.13 -24.25 -12.44
N ALA A 65 6.77 -23.17 -13.15
CA ALA A 65 5.46 -22.54 -13.02
C ALA A 65 4.32 -23.45 -13.52
N ILE A 66 4.56 -24.23 -14.58
CA ILE A 66 3.62 -25.25 -15.07
C ILE A 66 3.41 -26.36 -14.04
N GLU A 67 4.48 -26.89 -13.42
CA GLU A 67 4.31 -27.90 -12.37
C GLU A 67 3.62 -27.34 -11.13
N ASN A 68 3.89 -26.08 -10.77
CA ASN A 68 3.20 -25.41 -9.69
C ASN A 68 1.70 -25.24 -9.96
N VAL A 69 1.30 -24.74 -11.13
CA VAL A 69 -0.12 -24.46 -11.43
C VAL A 69 -0.97 -25.73 -11.41
N LYS A 70 -0.41 -26.89 -11.79
CA LYS A 70 -1.11 -28.19 -11.75
C LYS A 70 -1.59 -28.56 -10.34
N LEU A 71 -0.85 -28.14 -9.31
CA LEU A 71 -1.13 -28.44 -7.91
C LEU A 71 -2.03 -27.39 -7.24
N LEU A 72 -2.34 -26.29 -7.93
CA LEU A 72 -3.22 -25.25 -7.37
C LEU A 72 -4.67 -25.73 -7.35
N GLU A 73 -5.35 -25.31 -6.29
CA GLU A 73 -6.77 -25.55 -6.06
C GLU A 73 -7.56 -24.25 -6.17
N SER A 74 -8.84 -24.37 -6.47
CA SER A 74 -9.74 -23.22 -6.52
C SER A 74 -9.99 -22.72 -5.10
N LEU A 75 -9.64 -21.46 -4.83
CA LEU A 75 -9.86 -20.84 -3.52
C LEU A 75 -10.98 -19.81 -3.58
N GLU A 76 -11.62 -19.57 -2.45
CA GLU A 76 -12.62 -18.52 -2.28
C GLU A 76 -12.02 -17.28 -1.63
N THR A 77 -12.57 -16.11 -1.96
CA THR A 77 -12.17 -14.87 -1.31
C THR A 77 -12.91 -14.74 0.01
N ILE A 78 -12.17 -14.54 1.09
CA ILE A 78 -12.74 -14.29 2.40
C ILE A 78 -12.99 -12.78 2.51
N TYR A 79 -14.22 -12.42 2.87
CA TYR A 79 -14.61 -11.04 3.15
C TYR A 79 -14.56 -10.81 4.66
N SER A 80 -14.10 -9.62 5.05
CA SER A 80 -14.09 -9.17 6.44
C SER A 80 -14.63 -7.75 6.50
N ASP A 81 -15.29 -7.41 7.60
CA ASP A 81 -15.74 -6.06 7.85
C ASP A 81 -14.54 -5.12 8.01
N VAL A 82 -14.74 -3.86 7.65
CA VAL A 82 -13.72 -2.81 7.77
C VAL A 82 -14.16 -1.85 8.85
N VAL A 83 -13.31 -1.65 9.85
CA VAL A 83 -13.52 -0.59 10.85
C VAL A 83 -13.43 0.77 10.12
N PRO A 84 -14.48 1.60 10.13
CA PRO A 84 -14.51 2.86 9.37
C PRO A 84 -13.77 3.98 10.10
N ALA A 85 -12.52 3.70 10.50
CA ALA A 85 -11.63 4.65 11.15
C ALA A 85 -10.22 4.55 10.55
N THR A 86 -9.52 5.68 10.50
CA THR A 86 -8.15 5.77 10.00
C THR A 86 -7.21 6.22 11.10
N LEU A 87 -6.02 5.62 11.14
CA LEU A 87 -4.90 6.10 11.96
C LEU A 87 -3.88 6.77 11.04
N VAL A 88 -3.54 8.02 11.32
CA VAL A 88 -2.47 8.78 10.67
C VAL A 88 -1.31 8.91 11.65
N ILE A 89 -0.10 8.58 11.17
CA ILE A 89 1.13 8.57 11.98
C ILE A 89 2.03 9.70 11.49
N GLY A 90 2.30 10.66 12.36
CA GLY A 90 3.01 11.91 12.05
C GLY A 90 2.04 13.04 11.74
N GLY A 91 2.19 14.15 12.43
CA GLY A 91 1.40 15.38 12.31
C GLY A 91 2.14 16.48 11.55
N ASP A 92 2.94 16.16 10.53
CA ASP A 92 3.46 17.16 9.61
C ASP A 92 2.38 17.65 8.62
N ILE A 93 2.73 18.49 7.64
CA ILE A 93 1.78 18.99 6.64
C ILE A 93 1.05 17.86 5.88
N THR A 94 1.71 16.73 5.63
CA THR A 94 1.11 15.59 4.93
C THR A 94 0.14 14.83 5.82
N GLY A 95 0.50 14.61 7.09
CA GLY A 95 -0.36 13.98 8.08
C GLY A 95 -1.58 14.83 8.41
N ILE A 96 -1.39 16.13 8.63
CA ILE A 96 -2.44 17.12 8.83
C ILE A 96 -3.43 17.09 7.64
N LYS A 97 -2.93 17.17 6.41
CA LYS A 97 -3.81 17.21 5.24
C LYS A 97 -4.54 15.89 5.01
N THR A 98 -3.86 14.76 5.24
CA THR A 98 -4.47 13.42 5.16
C THR A 98 -5.59 13.29 6.18
N ALA A 99 -5.36 13.71 7.42
CA ALA A 99 -6.35 13.65 8.48
C ALA A 99 -7.58 14.50 8.14
N LEU A 100 -7.38 15.75 7.70
CA LEU A 100 -8.48 16.65 7.31
C LEU A 100 -9.31 16.07 6.16
N VAL A 101 -8.68 15.64 5.06
CA VAL A 101 -9.41 15.11 3.89
C VAL A 101 -10.27 13.90 4.25
N ILE A 102 -9.77 13.00 5.09
CA ILE A 102 -10.51 11.80 5.51
C ILE A 102 -11.62 12.18 6.49
N ALA A 103 -11.35 13.11 7.39
CA ALA A 103 -12.30 13.57 8.40
C ALA A 103 -13.46 14.39 7.79
N ASP A 104 -13.18 15.23 6.79
CA ASP A 104 -14.16 15.99 5.99
C ASP A 104 -15.07 15.05 5.18
N ALA A 105 -14.55 13.91 4.74
CA ALA A 105 -15.33 12.86 4.10
C ALA A 105 -16.24 12.08 5.09
N GLY A 106 -16.20 12.42 6.37
CA GLY A 106 -17.09 11.89 7.42
C GLY A 106 -16.53 10.68 8.17
N TYR A 107 -15.25 10.34 8.02
CA TYR A 107 -14.64 9.19 8.69
C TYR A 107 -13.86 9.61 9.94
N LYS A 108 -13.88 8.76 10.98
CA LYS A 108 -13.10 8.98 12.20
C LYS A 108 -11.60 8.86 11.88
N VAL A 109 -10.82 9.81 12.35
CA VAL A 109 -9.36 9.81 12.24
C VAL A 109 -8.72 9.91 13.62
N TYR A 110 -7.71 9.09 13.87
CA TYR A 110 -6.76 9.26 14.96
C TYR A 110 -5.46 9.80 14.37
N LEU A 111 -5.00 10.96 14.80
CA LEU A 111 -3.75 11.55 14.34
C LEU A 111 -2.73 11.50 15.48
N VAL A 112 -1.71 10.65 15.33
CA VAL A 112 -0.66 10.46 16.34
C VAL A 112 0.58 11.25 15.95
N GLU A 113 1.05 12.11 16.86
CA GLU A 113 2.27 12.88 16.73
C GLU A 113 3.16 12.63 17.94
N ARG A 114 4.43 12.32 17.69
CA ARG A 114 5.43 12.05 18.72
C ARG A 114 5.82 13.31 19.48
N GLU A 115 5.93 14.42 18.78
CA GLU A 115 6.32 15.69 19.37
C GLU A 115 5.16 16.36 20.12
N LEU A 116 5.45 17.38 20.93
CA LEU A 116 4.44 18.10 21.70
C LEU A 116 3.42 18.85 20.83
N THR A 117 3.78 19.15 19.58
CA THR A 117 2.97 19.88 18.62
C THR A 117 3.02 19.22 17.25
N ILE A 118 1.92 19.32 16.52
CA ILE A 118 1.88 19.07 15.08
C ILE A 118 2.55 20.23 14.32
N GLY A 119 2.81 20.01 13.03
CA GLY A 119 3.39 20.97 12.09
C GLY A 119 4.65 20.47 11.40
N GLY A 120 5.37 19.53 12.03
CA GLY A 120 6.60 18.93 11.50
C GLY A 120 7.66 19.98 11.12
N HIS A 121 8.49 19.67 10.13
CA HIS A 121 9.54 20.60 9.69
C HIS A 121 9.00 21.89 9.06
N MET A 122 7.79 21.88 8.49
CA MET A 122 7.23 23.08 7.86
C MET A 122 7.04 24.21 8.88
N ALA A 123 6.71 23.89 10.14
CA ALA A 123 6.60 24.86 11.22
C ALA A 123 7.93 25.55 11.58
N LEU A 124 9.07 24.97 11.17
CA LEU A 124 10.41 25.52 11.43
C LEU A 124 10.92 26.41 10.29
N PHE A 125 10.27 26.39 9.13
CA PHE A 125 10.67 27.22 8.00
C PHE A 125 10.17 28.66 8.18
N ASP A 126 10.94 29.65 7.71
CA ASP A 126 10.43 31.02 7.60
C ASP A 126 9.44 31.14 6.44
N LYS A 127 9.87 30.67 5.25
CA LYS A 127 9.11 30.79 4.00
C LYS A 127 9.11 29.51 3.17
N THR A 128 8.10 29.34 2.34
CA THR A 128 7.98 28.21 1.40
C THR A 128 8.17 28.65 -0.04
N PHE A 129 9.10 28.01 -0.76
CA PHE A 129 9.23 28.20 -2.20
C PHE A 129 8.05 27.55 -2.94
N PRO A 130 7.69 28.01 -4.16
CA PRO A 130 8.26 29.13 -4.89
C PRO A 130 7.66 30.49 -4.54
N THR A 131 6.53 30.54 -3.83
CA THR A 131 5.78 31.78 -3.56
C THR A 131 6.44 32.68 -2.52
N LEU A 132 7.33 32.12 -1.70
CA LEU A 132 7.98 32.80 -0.56
C LEU A 132 6.97 33.28 0.49
N ASP A 133 5.81 32.63 0.57
CA ASP A 133 4.84 32.82 1.64
C ASP A 133 5.43 32.35 2.97
N CYS A 134 5.00 32.99 4.06
CA CYS A 134 5.37 32.55 5.40
C CYS A 134 4.77 31.17 5.68
N SER A 135 5.59 30.23 6.17
CA SER A 135 5.18 28.83 6.37
C SER A 135 3.98 28.71 7.31
N ILE A 136 4.00 29.44 8.44
CA ILE A 136 2.95 29.37 9.45
C ILE A 136 1.66 30.04 8.99
N CYS A 137 1.71 30.97 8.03
CA CYS A 137 0.50 31.55 7.44
C CYS A 137 -0.32 30.50 6.67
N ILE A 138 0.34 29.49 6.12
CA ILE A 138 -0.31 28.37 5.42
C ILE A 138 -0.63 27.24 6.40
N LEU A 139 0.33 26.87 7.25
CA LEU A 139 0.24 25.71 8.13
C LEU A 139 -0.64 25.96 9.36
N GLY A 140 -0.56 27.15 9.95
CA GLY A 140 -1.23 27.51 11.20
C GLY A 140 -2.75 27.30 11.16
N PRO A 141 -3.47 27.77 10.12
CA PRO A 141 -4.89 27.51 9.97
C PRO A 141 -5.23 26.01 9.95
N LEU A 142 -4.43 25.20 9.25
CA LEU A 142 -4.64 23.75 9.16
C LEU A 142 -4.40 23.04 10.50
N MET A 143 -3.41 23.50 11.28
CA MET A 143 -3.15 22.98 12.63
C MET A 143 -4.34 23.24 13.57
N VAL A 144 -4.96 24.42 13.47
CA VAL A 144 -6.17 24.77 14.23
C VAL A 144 -7.35 23.94 13.76
N GLU A 145 -7.54 23.81 12.45
CA GLU A 145 -8.62 22.99 11.87
C GLU A 145 -8.54 21.54 12.35
N VAL A 146 -7.35 20.92 12.35
CA VAL A 146 -7.14 19.57 12.88
C VAL A 146 -7.56 19.46 14.35
N LYS A 147 -7.19 20.45 15.16
CA LYS A 147 -7.49 20.45 16.60
C LYS A 147 -8.99 20.56 16.87
N ASP A 148 -9.70 21.36 16.06
CA ASP A 148 -11.11 21.68 16.27
C ASP A 148 -12.06 20.75 15.48
N HIS A 149 -11.53 19.89 14.60
CA HIS A 149 -12.34 19.02 13.74
C HIS A 149 -13.00 17.88 14.55
N PRO A 150 -14.34 17.71 14.49
CA PRO A 150 -15.07 16.75 15.35
C PRO A 150 -14.74 15.28 15.08
N ASN A 151 -14.33 14.94 13.85
CA ASN A 151 -13.94 13.59 13.48
C ASN A 151 -12.44 13.28 13.68
N ILE A 152 -11.63 14.24 14.15
CA ILE A 152 -10.20 14.02 14.38
C ILE A 152 -9.93 13.90 15.87
N GLU A 153 -9.26 12.84 16.26
CA GLU A 153 -8.67 12.69 17.58
C GLU A 153 -7.17 12.90 17.50
N LEU A 154 -6.73 14.08 17.93
CA LEU A 154 -5.34 14.45 17.94
C LEU A 154 -4.65 13.93 19.21
N LEU A 155 -3.60 13.15 19.02
CA LEU A 155 -2.77 12.55 20.06
C LEU A 155 -1.33 13.05 19.87
N THR A 156 -1.03 14.23 20.41
CA THR A 156 0.36 14.73 20.49
C THR A 156 1.10 14.08 21.64
N TYR A 157 2.43 14.20 21.63
CA TYR A 157 3.32 13.56 22.60
C TYR A 157 3.04 12.06 22.76
N SER A 158 2.67 11.41 21.66
CA SER A 158 2.19 10.03 21.65
C SER A 158 2.94 9.21 20.60
N GLU A 159 3.30 7.99 20.95
CA GLU A 159 4.01 7.06 20.06
C GLU A 159 3.27 5.74 19.93
N ILE A 160 3.33 5.16 18.74
CA ILE A 160 2.80 3.80 18.51
C ILE A 160 3.83 2.79 18.98
N THR A 161 3.42 1.92 19.89
CA THR A 161 4.28 0.86 20.44
C THR A 161 4.06 -0.48 19.77
N LYS A 162 2.87 -0.72 19.21
CA LYS A 162 2.51 -1.99 18.59
C LYS A 162 1.38 -1.81 17.57
N VAL A 163 1.48 -2.54 16.46
CA VAL A 163 0.43 -2.67 15.44
C VAL A 163 0.23 -4.15 15.17
N ASP A 164 -0.96 -4.66 15.46
CA ASP A 164 -1.38 -6.02 15.15
C ASP A 164 -2.60 -6.00 14.22
N GLY A 165 -2.94 -7.16 13.66
CA GLY A 165 -4.13 -7.35 12.83
C GLY A 165 -3.82 -7.37 11.33
N HIS A 166 -4.82 -7.02 10.52
CA HIS A 166 -4.75 -7.05 9.06
C HIS A 166 -5.58 -5.91 8.46
N ILE A 167 -5.54 -5.76 7.13
CA ILE A 167 -6.24 -4.68 6.43
C ILE A 167 -7.72 -4.60 6.86
N GLY A 168 -8.13 -3.42 7.33
CA GLY A 168 -9.48 -3.14 7.83
C GLY A 168 -9.74 -3.49 9.30
N ASN A 169 -8.88 -4.30 9.93
CA ASN A 169 -9.01 -4.77 11.31
C ASN A 169 -7.66 -4.68 12.03
N PHE A 170 -7.20 -3.45 12.28
CA PHE A 170 -5.96 -3.21 13.01
C PHE A 170 -6.24 -2.93 14.49
N GLU A 171 -5.39 -3.49 15.35
CA GLU A 171 -5.33 -3.15 16.76
C GLU A 171 -4.00 -2.42 17.01
N VAL A 172 -4.08 -1.18 17.50
CA VAL A 172 -2.91 -0.31 17.65
C VAL A 172 -2.79 0.15 19.09
N ALA A 173 -1.63 -0.12 19.69
CA ALA A 173 -1.28 0.35 21.03
C ALA A 173 -0.52 1.67 20.95
N ILE A 174 -1.00 2.68 21.67
CA ILE A 174 -0.43 4.04 21.71
C ILE A 174 0.00 4.36 23.14
N LYS A 175 1.26 4.78 23.29
CA LYS A 175 1.82 5.29 24.55
C LYS A 175 1.74 6.81 24.55
N LYS A 176 1.19 7.37 25.64
CA LYS A 176 1.18 8.80 25.95
C LYS A 176 2.27 9.15 26.95
#